data_AF-A0A517QYT1-F1
#
_entry.id   AF-A0A517QYT1-F1
#
_cell.length_a   1.000
_cell.length_b   1.000
_cell.length_c   1.000
_cell.angle_alpha   90.00
_cell.angle_beta   90.00
_cell.angle_gamma   90.00
#
_symmetry.space_group_name_H-M   'P 1'
#
loop_
_entity.id
_entity.type
_entity.pdbx_description
1 polymer ?
#
loop_
_entity_poly.entity_id
_entity_poly.type
_entity_poly.pdbx_seq_one_letter_code
_entity_poly.pdbx_strand_id
1 'polypeptide(L)'
;MSLRSRLLFLLPVSLCLSCDDGSISQPEAASTEAARVQEPIDEREPAAELPESISPEPAPESAADFYASAVEHFVDGQFKQSVADFDRYVELNPGAERRLWERGISQYYAGMYDAGAKQFALYQSYDDNDVENAVWRFLCMARDPDVGIEKARAELLPIENDTRIPMMQVYELFRGNATSEDVIAAAREGDPNPTTLAGRMFYADLYLGIYAEATGDTEAAKKHIRAAAAADPSQLPISGYMHDVAVVHERLFEEKK
;
A
#
# COMPACT_ATOMS: atom_id res chain seq x y z
N MET A 1 23.31 39.13 55.12
CA MET A 1 21.98 38.61 55.51
C MET A 1 21.74 37.36 54.67
N SER A 2 21.89 36.14 55.20
CA SER A 2 20.96 35.46 56.14
C SER A 2 19.57 35.29 55.50
N LEU A 3 18.93 34.13 55.34
CA LEU A 3 19.14 32.77 55.85
C LEU A 3 18.11 31.84 55.12
N ARG A 4 18.50 30.56 54.92
CA ARG A 4 17.73 29.30 55.09
C ARG A 4 16.30 29.14 54.52
N SER A 5 16.05 28.02 53.82
CA SER A 5 15.50 26.81 54.48
C SER A 5 15.59 25.54 53.63
N ARG A 6 15.93 24.43 54.30
CA ARG A 6 16.00 23.04 53.82
C ARG A 6 14.62 22.37 53.97
N LEU A 7 14.33 21.33 53.18
CA LEU A 7 13.63 20.14 53.71
C LEU A 7 14.06 18.88 52.91
N LEU A 8 14.40 17.83 53.67
CA LEU A 8 14.75 16.45 53.29
C LEU A 8 13.49 15.54 53.41
N PHE A 9 13.67 14.25 53.09
CA PHE A 9 12.82 13.05 53.36
C PHE A 9 11.90 12.67 52.18
N LEU A 10 11.75 11.43 51.69
CA LEU A 10 12.14 10.07 52.09
C LEU A 10 11.99 9.09 50.90
N LEU A 11 12.86 8.07 50.84
CA LEU A 11 12.65 6.82 50.10
C LEU A 11 11.73 5.87 50.88
N PRO A 12 11.11 4.88 50.22
CA PRO A 12 10.93 3.57 50.83
C PRO A 12 11.72 2.50 50.07
N VAL A 13 12.64 1.88 50.81
CA VAL A 13 13.09 0.50 50.61
C VAL A 13 12.01 -0.39 51.22
N SER A 14 11.56 -1.41 50.49
CA SER A 14 10.89 -2.56 51.11
C SER A 14 11.50 -3.84 50.57
N LEU A 15 12.07 -4.58 51.51
CA LEU A 15 12.77 -5.85 51.35
C LEU A 15 12.08 -6.81 52.33
N CYS A 16 11.55 -7.92 51.83
CA CYS A 16 11.36 -9.20 52.53
C CYS A 16 11.43 -10.26 51.41
N LEU A 17 12.45 -11.11 51.32
CA LEU A 17 12.67 -12.37 52.08
C LEU A 17 11.40 -13.25 52.13
N SER A 18 11.40 -14.54 51.82
CA SER A 18 12.41 -15.48 51.31
C SER A 18 11.72 -16.83 50.98
N CYS A 19 12.49 -17.76 50.40
CA CYS A 19 12.38 -19.23 50.50
C CYS A 19 11.16 -19.90 49.81
N ASP A 20 11.22 -21.08 49.22
CA ASP A 20 12.24 -22.11 48.90
C ASP A 20 11.45 -23.03 47.93
N ASP A 21 11.92 -23.34 46.72
CA ASP A 21 12.89 -24.37 46.33
C ASP A 21 12.38 -25.82 46.34
N GLY A 22 12.75 -26.55 45.29
CA GLY A 22 12.77 -28.02 45.18
C GLY A 22 11.41 -28.73 44.99
N SER A 23 10.99 -29.15 43.79
CA SER A 23 11.49 -30.26 42.94
C SER A 23 11.19 -31.68 43.45
N ILE A 24 11.03 -32.59 42.47
CA ILE A 24 11.27 -34.05 42.47
C ILE A 24 10.03 -34.96 42.50
N SER A 25 9.72 -35.45 41.29
CA SER A 25 9.56 -36.84 40.84
C SER A 25 8.53 -37.81 41.43
N GLN A 26 7.85 -38.50 40.50
CA GLN A 26 7.17 -39.79 40.67
C GLN A 26 8.13 -40.89 41.17
N PRO A 27 7.61 -42.04 41.67
CA PRO A 27 7.48 -43.21 40.78
C PRO A 27 6.38 -44.26 41.10
N GLU A 28 6.13 -45.11 40.08
CA GLU A 28 5.89 -46.58 40.07
C GLU A 28 4.54 -47.28 40.42
N ALA A 29 4.01 -47.92 39.36
CA ALA A 29 3.48 -49.30 39.18
C ALA A 29 3.01 -50.20 40.36
N ALA A 30 1.84 -50.87 40.18
CA ALA A 30 1.74 -52.32 39.89
C ALA A 30 0.29 -52.92 40.00
N SER A 31 -0.09 -53.67 38.95
CA SER A 31 -0.82 -54.97 38.86
C SER A 31 -2.14 -55.28 39.58
N THR A 32 -3.12 -55.79 38.80
CA THR A 32 -3.95 -57.04 38.91
C THR A 32 -5.28 -56.82 38.15
N GLU A 33 -6.02 -57.75 37.53
CA GLU A 33 -5.89 -59.13 37.04
C GLU A 33 -7.08 -59.38 36.09
N ALA A 34 -7.00 -60.45 35.30
CA ALA A 34 -7.85 -60.91 34.20
C ALA A 34 -9.37 -60.99 34.42
N ALA A 35 -10.13 -60.75 33.34
CA ALA A 35 -11.26 -61.60 32.94
C ALA A 35 -11.52 -61.48 31.43
N ARG A 36 -11.28 -62.58 30.72
CA ARG A 36 -11.53 -62.78 29.29
C ARG A 36 -12.95 -63.30 29.11
N VAL A 37 -13.78 -62.59 28.36
CA VAL A 37 -14.99 -63.16 27.74
C VAL A 37 -14.84 -62.98 26.24
N GLN A 38 -14.81 -64.10 25.53
CA GLN A 38 -14.71 -64.20 24.09
C GLN A 38 -16.15 -64.43 23.57
N GLU A 39 -16.71 -63.45 22.87
CA GLU A 39 -18.01 -63.58 22.16
C GLU A 39 -17.78 -63.78 20.65
N PRO A 40 -18.69 -64.49 19.95
CA PRO A 40 -18.42 -65.07 18.65
C PRO A 40 -18.54 -64.03 17.53
N ILE A 41 -17.67 -64.17 16.53
CA ILE A 41 -17.68 -63.37 15.31
C ILE A 41 -18.51 -64.15 14.29
N ASP A 42 -19.67 -63.62 13.89
CA ASP A 42 -20.36 -64.11 12.69
C ASP A 42 -21.02 -62.97 11.91
N GLU A 43 -20.97 -63.16 10.59
CA GLU A 43 -21.67 -62.50 9.49
C GLU A 43 -21.13 -61.17 8.92
N ARG A 44 -20.54 -61.34 7.72
CA ARG A 44 -20.14 -60.33 6.72
C ARG A 44 -21.31 -59.43 6.32
N GLU A 45 -21.12 -58.11 6.42
CA GLU A 45 -21.82 -57.14 5.57
C GLU A 45 -21.00 -56.87 4.29
N PRO A 46 -21.66 -56.58 3.14
CA PRO A 46 -20.94 -56.31 1.90
C PRO A 46 -20.20 -54.97 2.01
N ALA A 47 -18.96 -54.94 1.53
CA ALA A 47 -18.16 -53.73 1.45
C ALA A 47 -18.90 -52.67 0.63
N ALA A 48 -19.43 -51.65 1.30
CA ALA A 48 -19.86 -50.43 0.66
C ALA A 48 -18.66 -49.82 -0.06
N GLU A 49 -18.80 -49.58 -1.37
CA GLU A 49 -17.84 -48.80 -2.15
C GLU A 49 -17.60 -47.47 -1.43
N LEU A 50 -16.36 -47.24 -1.02
CA LEU A 50 -15.94 -45.98 -0.40
C LEU A 50 -16.20 -44.86 -1.42
N PRO A 51 -16.91 -43.78 -1.03
CA PRO A 51 -17.15 -42.68 -1.94
C PRO A 51 -15.81 -42.10 -2.41
N GLU A 52 -15.71 -41.92 -3.72
CA GLU A 52 -14.62 -41.28 -4.43
C GLU A 52 -14.19 -40.00 -3.68
N SER A 53 -12.89 -39.85 -3.45
CA SER A 53 -12.32 -38.80 -2.61
C SER A 53 -12.73 -37.42 -3.12
N ILE A 54 -13.65 -36.76 -2.42
CA ILE A 54 -13.97 -35.36 -2.65
C ILE A 54 -12.76 -34.56 -2.16
N SER A 55 -11.95 -34.04 -3.09
CA SER A 55 -10.94 -33.04 -2.78
C SER A 55 -11.65 -31.86 -2.11
N PRO A 56 -11.17 -31.35 -0.95
CA PRO A 56 -11.83 -30.23 -0.30
C PRO A 56 -11.85 -29.04 -1.25
N GLU A 57 -13.02 -28.43 -1.43
CA GLU A 57 -13.12 -27.15 -2.13
C GLU A 57 -12.17 -26.14 -1.45
N PRO A 58 -11.46 -25.32 -2.22
CA PRO A 58 -10.59 -24.30 -1.65
C PRO A 58 -11.40 -23.38 -0.73
N ALA A 59 -10.77 -22.93 0.36
CA ALA A 59 -11.39 -21.98 1.28
C ALA A 59 -11.81 -20.71 0.52
N PRO A 60 -12.93 -20.07 0.89
CA PRO A 60 -13.36 -18.84 0.24
C PRO A 60 -12.28 -17.75 0.41
N GLU A 61 -11.98 -17.05 -0.69
CA GLU A 61 -10.99 -15.96 -0.70
C GLU A 61 -11.39 -14.85 0.28
N SER A 62 -10.42 -14.37 1.03
CA SER A 62 -10.59 -13.26 1.96
C SER A 62 -10.44 -11.92 1.24
N ALA A 63 -10.91 -10.83 1.88
CA ALA A 63 -10.67 -9.48 1.35
C ALA A 63 -9.17 -9.22 1.15
N ALA A 64 -8.30 -9.70 2.05
CA ALA A 64 -6.85 -9.51 1.93
C ALA A 64 -6.28 -10.19 0.67
N ASP A 65 -6.83 -11.34 0.27
CA ASP A 65 -6.39 -12.06 -0.93
C ASP A 65 -6.74 -11.24 -2.18
N PHE A 66 -7.96 -10.69 -2.27
CA PHE A 66 -8.34 -9.79 -3.37
C PHE A 66 -7.48 -8.53 -3.43
N TYR A 67 -7.12 -7.92 -2.30
CA TYR A 67 -6.22 -6.77 -2.31
C TYR A 67 -4.84 -7.16 -2.87
N ALA A 68 -4.28 -8.30 -2.44
CA ALA A 68 -2.98 -8.76 -2.93
C ALA A 68 -3.02 -9.06 -4.43
N SER A 69 -4.03 -9.79 -4.91
CA SER A 69 -4.23 -10.08 -6.34
C SER A 69 -4.42 -8.80 -7.15
N ALA A 70 -5.12 -7.80 -6.63
CA ALA A 70 -5.29 -6.52 -7.30
C ALA A 70 -3.94 -5.81 -7.54
N VAL A 71 -3.05 -5.83 -6.55
CA VAL A 71 -1.70 -5.26 -6.66
C VAL A 71 -0.86 -6.06 -7.65
N GLU A 72 -0.89 -7.39 -7.59
CA GLU A 72 -0.16 -8.26 -8.53
C GLU A 72 -0.61 -8.03 -9.98
N HIS A 73 -1.92 -8.03 -10.23
CA HIS A 73 -2.47 -7.73 -11.55
C HIS A 73 -2.09 -6.32 -12.04
N PHE A 74 -1.98 -5.33 -11.15
CA PHE A 74 -1.50 -4.00 -11.53
C PHE A 74 -0.05 -4.06 -12.01
N VAL A 75 0.84 -4.70 -11.24
CA VAL A 75 2.26 -4.87 -11.56
C VAL A 75 2.46 -5.63 -12.88
N ASP A 76 1.58 -6.59 -13.18
CA ASP A 76 1.59 -7.36 -14.43
C ASP A 76 0.98 -6.60 -15.63
N GLY A 77 0.48 -5.38 -15.42
CA GLY A 77 -0.17 -4.57 -16.47
C GLY A 77 -1.60 -5.02 -16.81
N GLN A 78 -2.18 -5.90 -16.00
CA GLN A 78 -3.54 -6.42 -16.13
C GLN A 78 -4.53 -5.49 -15.43
N PHE A 79 -4.59 -4.24 -15.87
CA PHE A 79 -5.28 -3.17 -15.14
C PHE A 79 -6.77 -3.40 -14.92
N LYS A 80 -7.47 -4.02 -15.87
CA LYS A 80 -8.90 -4.32 -15.72
C LYS A 80 -9.15 -5.40 -14.67
N GLN A 81 -8.28 -6.39 -14.60
CA GLN A 81 -8.31 -7.44 -13.57
C GLN A 81 -7.98 -6.85 -12.21
N SER A 82 -6.97 -5.99 -12.13
CA SER A 82 -6.65 -5.24 -10.90
C SER A 82 -7.85 -4.45 -10.37
N VAL A 83 -8.57 -3.72 -11.24
CA VAL A 83 -9.80 -3.02 -10.83
C VAL A 83 -10.87 -3.98 -10.33
N ALA A 84 -11.09 -5.11 -11.01
CA ALA A 84 -12.09 -6.10 -10.60
C ALA A 84 -11.78 -6.69 -9.20
N ASP A 85 -10.51 -6.96 -8.91
CA ASP A 85 -10.11 -7.47 -7.60
C ASP A 85 -10.24 -6.40 -6.50
N PHE A 86 -9.88 -5.14 -6.80
CA PHE A 86 -10.16 -4.03 -5.87
C PHE A 86 -11.66 -3.85 -5.62
N ASP A 87 -12.52 -4.06 -6.63
CA ASP A 87 -13.97 -4.03 -6.45
C ASP A 87 -14.43 -5.14 -5.50
N ARG A 88 -13.91 -6.37 -5.65
CA ARG A 88 -14.19 -7.48 -4.71
C ARG A 88 -13.66 -7.20 -3.30
N TYR A 89 -12.48 -6.60 -3.18
CA TYR A 89 -11.96 -6.14 -1.90
C TYR A 89 -12.93 -5.17 -1.20
N VAL A 90 -13.48 -4.21 -1.95
CA VAL A 90 -14.46 -3.24 -1.42
C VAL A 90 -15.80 -3.90 -1.08
N GLU A 91 -16.29 -4.86 -1.88
CA GLU A 91 -17.52 -5.60 -1.56
C GLU A 91 -17.42 -6.33 -0.21
N LEU A 92 -16.26 -6.92 0.08
CA LEU A 92 -15.99 -7.63 1.33
C LEU A 92 -15.57 -6.69 2.48
N ASN A 93 -15.07 -5.50 2.16
CA ASN A 93 -14.65 -4.48 3.12
C ASN A 93 -15.08 -3.06 2.71
N PRO A 94 -16.38 -2.70 2.81
CA PRO A 94 -16.88 -1.42 2.32
C PRO A 94 -16.26 -0.20 3.00
N GLY A 95 -15.75 -0.36 4.23
CA GLY A 95 -15.09 0.72 4.98
C GLY A 95 -13.75 1.16 4.40
N ALA A 96 -13.13 0.35 3.52
CA ALA A 96 -11.85 0.66 2.90
C ALA A 96 -11.97 1.52 1.64
N GLU A 97 -13.13 1.55 0.96
CA GLU A 97 -13.30 2.19 -0.35
C GLU A 97 -12.80 3.64 -0.37
N ARG A 98 -13.14 4.40 0.66
CA ARG A 98 -12.77 5.82 0.75
C ARG A 98 -11.25 6.03 0.70
N ARG A 99 -10.45 5.08 1.19
CA ARG A 99 -8.99 5.21 1.29
C ARG A 99 -8.26 4.48 0.17
N LEU A 100 -8.96 3.77 -0.71
CA LEU A 100 -8.37 2.87 -1.70
C LEU A 100 -7.97 3.63 -2.97
N TRP A 101 -6.91 4.42 -2.87
CA TRP A 101 -6.39 5.23 -3.97
C TRP A 101 -5.74 4.36 -5.07
N GLU A 102 -5.22 3.19 -4.73
CA GLU A 102 -4.62 2.20 -5.64
C GLU A 102 -5.62 1.75 -6.73
N ARG A 103 -6.91 1.63 -6.35
CA ARG A 103 -8.00 1.37 -7.28
C ARG A 103 -8.16 2.49 -8.30
N GLY A 104 -8.02 3.75 -7.86
CA GLY A 104 -8.10 4.93 -8.74
C GLY A 104 -6.96 4.97 -9.76
N ILE A 105 -5.75 4.60 -9.34
CA ILE A 105 -4.60 4.45 -10.24
C ILE A 105 -4.86 3.30 -11.23
N SER A 106 -5.34 2.16 -10.76
CA SER A 106 -5.68 1.02 -11.62
C SER A 106 -6.76 1.38 -12.65
N GLN A 107 -7.76 2.17 -12.25
CA GLN A 107 -8.78 2.73 -13.14
C GLN A 107 -8.18 3.66 -14.20
N TYR A 108 -7.22 4.53 -13.84
CA TYR A 108 -6.50 5.37 -14.80
C TYR A 108 -5.82 4.52 -15.88
N TYR A 109 -5.04 3.52 -15.49
CA TYR A 109 -4.32 2.66 -16.44
C TYR A 109 -5.26 1.75 -17.25
N ALA A 110 -6.42 1.38 -16.69
CA ALA A 110 -7.47 0.67 -17.40
C ALA A 110 -8.26 1.53 -18.40
N GLY A 111 -8.01 2.84 -18.47
CA GLY A 111 -8.75 3.80 -19.29
C GLY A 111 -10.14 4.14 -18.74
N MET A 112 -10.41 3.82 -17.47
CA MET A 112 -11.66 4.09 -16.77
C MET A 112 -11.61 5.46 -16.08
N TYR A 113 -11.36 6.51 -16.87
CA TYR A 113 -11.00 7.83 -16.36
C TYR A 113 -12.06 8.48 -15.47
N ASP A 114 -13.34 8.47 -15.87
CA ASP A 114 -14.42 8.99 -15.04
C ASP A 114 -14.53 8.26 -13.68
N ALA A 115 -14.35 6.93 -13.67
CA ALA A 115 -14.35 6.14 -12.43
C ALA A 115 -13.15 6.50 -11.54
N GLY A 116 -11.95 6.61 -12.13
CA GLY A 116 -10.74 7.04 -11.41
C GLY A 116 -10.89 8.43 -10.82
N ALA A 117 -11.41 9.39 -11.58
CA ALA A 117 -11.65 10.75 -11.09
C ALA A 117 -12.64 10.79 -9.91
N LYS A 118 -13.67 9.91 -9.93
CA LYS A 118 -14.62 9.75 -8.82
C LYS A 118 -13.98 9.10 -7.59
N GLN A 119 -13.09 8.11 -7.78
CA GLN A 119 -12.36 7.47 -6.68
C GLN A 119 -11.48 8.48 -5.93
N PHE A 120 -10.74 9.34 -6.64
CA PHE A 120 -9.92 10.38 -6.01
C PHE A 120 -10.74 11.54 -5.40
N ALA A 121 -11.90 11.86 -6.00
CA ALA A 121 -12.85 12.78 -5.36
C ALA A 121 -13.41 12.22 -4.05
N LEU A 122 -13.65 10.90 -3.97
CA LEU A 122 -14.03 10.22 -2.73
C LEU A 122 -12.88 10.23 -1.72
N TYR A 123 -11.65 9.96 -2.15
CA TYR A 123 -10.46 9.99 -1.29
C TYR A 123 -10.22 11.35 -0.64
N GLN A 124 -10.50 12.45 -1.35
CA GLN A 124 -10.40 13.81 -0.77
C GLN A 124 -11.24 13.99 0.51
N SER A 125 -12.30 13.19 0.71
CA SER A 125 -13.09 13.21 1.96
C SER A 125 -12.43 12.49 3.15
N TYR A 126 -11.26 11.88 2.92
CA TYR A 126 -10.42 11.22 3.92
C TYR A 126 -9.17 12.02 4.23
N ASP A 127 -8.40 12.39 3.20
CA ASP A 127 -7.22 13.25 3.29
C ASP A 127 -7.31 14.32 2.21
N ASP A 128 -7.36 15.59 2.65
CA ASP A 128 -7.52 16.74 1.78
C ASP A 128 -6.20 17.49 1.50
N ASN A 129 -5.07 16.98 2.00
CA ASN A 129 -3.76 17.58 1.85
C ASN A 129 -2.74 16.68 1.12
N ASP A 130 -3.20 15.61 0.47
CA ASP A 130 -2.38 14.74 -0.37
C ASP A 130 -2.30 15.26 -1.81
N VAL A 131 -1.13 15.74 -2.23
CA VAL A 131 -0.92 16.17 -3.62
C VAL A 131 -1.09 15.01 -4.60
N GLU A 132 -0.70 13.79 -4.24
CA GLU A 132 -0.83 12.63 -5.13
C GLU A 132 -2.31 12.41 -5.50
N ASN A 133 -3.22 12.51 -4.54
CA ASN A 133 -4.67 12.47 -4.79
C ASN A 133 -5.12 13.54 -5.81
N ALA A 134 -4.70 14.79 -5.62
CA ALA A 134 -5.06 15.89 -6.52
C ALA A 134 -4.55 15.68 -7.95
N VAL A 135 -3.28 15.27 -8.09
CA VAL A 135 -2.68 15.06 -9.42
C VAL A 135 -3.22 13.82 -10.11
N TRP A 136 -3.51 12.73 -9.39
CA TRP A 136 -4.12 11.55 -10.01
C TRP A 136 -5.55 11.79 -10.46
N ARG A 137 -6.35 12.58 -9.73
CA ARG A 137 -7.64 13.04 -10.24
C ARG A 137 -7.47 13.87 -11.50
N PHE A 138 -6.53 14.81 -11.51
CA PHE A 138 -6.21 15.60 -12.69
C PHE A 138 -5.85 14.71 -13.87
N LEU A 139 -5.02 13.68 -13.69
CA LEU A 139 -4.56 12.80 -14.76
C LEU A 139 -5.72 12.01 -15.38
N CYS A 140 -6.61 11.48 -14.55
CA CYS A 140 -7.87 10.88 -15.02
C CYS A 140 -8.64 11.87 -15.89
N MET A 141 -8.92 13.06 -15.37
CA MET A 141 -9.66 14.09 -16.10
C MET A 141 -8.96 14.55 -17.38
N ALA A 142 -7.64 14.67 -17.37
CA ALA A 142 -6.87 15.14 -18.51
C ALA A 142 -6.86 14.13 -19.66
N ARG A 143 -6.91 12.82 -19.34
CA ARG A 143 -6.94 11.73 -20.32
C ARG A 143 -8.35 11.36 -20.77
N ASP A 144 -9.37 11.76 -20.03
CA ASP A 144 -10.75 11.61 -20.46
C ASP A 144 -11.03 12.48 -21.70
N PRO A 145 -11.44 11.88 -22.84
CA PRO A 145 -11.66 12.58 -24.10
C PRO A 145 -12.79 13.63 -24.03
N ASP A 146 -13.70 13.52 -23.06
CA ASP A 146 -14.82 14.44 -22.87
C ASP A 146 -14.49 15.60 -21.90
N VAL A 147 -13.33 15.54 -21.22
CA VAL A 147 -12.93 16.52 -20.19
C VAL A 147 -11.68 17.29 -20.60
N GLY A 148 -10.55 16.60 -20.81
CA GLY A 148 -9.28 17.20 -21.23
C GLY A 148 -8.57 18.06 -20.18
N ILE A 149 -7.34 18.46 -20.52
CA ILE A 149 -6.37 19.04 -19.59
C ILE A 149 -6.78 20.41 -19.01
N GLU A 150 -7.45 21.26 -19.80
CA GLU A 150 -7.86 22.60 -19.36
C GLU A 150 -8.89 22.52 -18.22
N LYS A 151 -9.88 21.63 -18.37
CA LYS A 151 -10.89 21.41 -17.34
C LYS A 151 -10.29 20.67 -16.14
N ALA A 152 -9.41 19.71 -16.36
CA ALA A 152 -8.67 19.04 -15.29
C ALA A 152 -7.91 20.05 -14.41
N ARG A 153 -7.25 21.03 -15.04
CA ARG A 153 -6.52 22.10 -14.34
C ARG A 153 -7.44 23.03 -13.57
N ALA A 154 -8.55 23.44 -14.18
CA ALA A 154 -9.54 24.32 -13.56
C ALA A 154 -10.23 23.67 -12.35
N GLU A 155 -10.38 22.35 -12.35
CA GLU A 155 -11.00 21.57 -11.28
C GLU A 155 -9.97 20.83 -10.41
N LEU A 156 -8.69 21.20 -10.45
CA LEU A 156 -7.68 20.56 -9.60
C LEU A 156 -8.11 20.65 -8.12
N LEU A 157 -8.02 19.53 -7.39
CA LEU A 157 -8.43 19.49 -6.00
C LEU A 157 -7.56 20.44 -5.16
N PRO A 158 -8.15 21.23 -4.25
CA PRO A 158 -7.40 22.18 -3.45
C PRO A 158 -6.54 21.45 -2.43
N ILE A 159 -5.23 21.72 -2.45
CA ILE A 159 -4.27 21.28 -1.44
C ILE A 159 -3.73 22.52 -0.72
N GLU A 160 -3.77 22.52 0.61
CA GLU A 160 -3.24 23.62 1.42
C GLU A 160 -1.75 23.46 1.69
N ASN A 161 -1.34 22.30 2.19
CA ASN A 161 0.03 22.08 2.65
C ASN A 161 0.41 20.59 2.77
N ASP A 162 0.88 20.00 1.68
CA ASP A 162 1.60 18.73 1.73
C ASP A 162 3.03 18.95 2.19
N THR A 163 3.39 18.37 3.33
CA THR A 163 4.70 18.56 3.95
C THR A 163 5.82 17.77 3.27
N ARG A 164 5.49 16.83 2.37
CA ARG A 164 6.48 16.05 1.63
C ARG A 164 7.12 16.92 0.56
N ILE A 165 8.43 16.83 0.44
CA ILE A 165 9.20 17.57 -0.58
C ILE A 165 9.44 16.62 -1.77
N PRO A 166 9.19 17.02 -3.03
CA PRO A 166 8.83 18.35 -3.52
C PRO A 166 7.34 18.52 -3.87
N MET A 167 6.43 17.93 -3.10
CA MET A 167 5.03 17.75 -3.52
C MET A 167 4.29 19.06 -3.79
N MET A 168 4.54 20.12 -3.01
CA MET A 168 3.91 21.41 -3.30
C MET A 168 4.37 22.03 -4.63
N GLN A 169 5.61 21.82 -5.06
CA GLN A 169 6.05 22.25 -6.40
C GLN A 169 5.48 21.36 -7.50
N VAL A 170 5.29 20.06 -7.25
CA VAL A 170 4.53 19.19 -8.15
C VAL A 170 3.10 19.71 -8.31
N TYR A 171 2.44 20.07 -7.22
CA TYR A 171 1.12 20.67 -7.27
C TYR A 171 1.09 21.96 -8.10
N GLU A 172 2.04 22.88 -7.91
CA GLU A 172 2.13 24.10 -8.73
C GLU A 172 2.37 23.82 -10.22
N LEU A 173 3.15 22.79 -10.55
CA LEU A 173 3.36 22.36 -11.94
C LEU A 173 2.02 21.96 -12.58
N PHE A 174 1.23 21.16 -11.86
CA PHE A 174 -0.11 20.75 -12.30
C PHE A 174 -1.11 21.91 -12.29
N ARG A 175 -0.90 22.98 -11.50
CA ARG A 175 -1.63 24.26 -11.62
C ARG A 175 -1.18 25.14 -12.78
N GLY A 176 0.02 24.90 -13.31
CA GLY A 176 0.61 25.69 -14.42
C GLY A 176 1.37 26.92 -13.93
N ASN A 177 1.70 26.95 -12.64
CA ASN A 177 2.40 28.05 -11.98
C ASN A 177 3.89 27.75 -11.73
N ALA A 178 4.34 26.53 -11.99
CA ALA A 178 5.74 26.11 -11.83
C ALA A 178 6.24 25.34 -13.06
N THR A 179 7.56 25.24 -13.14
CA THR A 179 8.32 24.53 -14.17
C THR A 179 8.93 23.24 -13.63
N SER A 180 9.45 22.40 -14.53
CA SER A 180 10.19 21.19 -14.14
C SER A 180 11.43 21.54 -13.30
N GLU A 181 12.09 22.64 -13.62
CA GLU A 181 13.24 23.16 -12.90
C GLU A 181 12.89 23.54 -11.45
N ASP A 182 11.70 24.12 -11.22
CA ASP A 182 11.25 24.48 -9.87
C ASP A 182 11.04 23.24 -8.99
N VAL A 183 10.48 22.16 -9.56
CA VAL A 183 10.30 20.87 -8.85
C VAL A 183 11.67 20.28 -8.46
N ILE A 184 12.62 20.27 -9.40
CA ILE A 184 13.98 19.75 -9.15
C ILE A 184 14.71 20.62 -8.12
N ALA A 185 14.56 21.94 -8.18
CA ALA A 185 15.15 22.86 -7.23
C ALA A 185 14.62 22.62 -5.81
N ALA A 186 13.30 22.45 -5.65
CA ALA A 186 12.69 22.14 -4.36
C ALA A 186 13.16 20.80 -3.78
N ALA A 187 13.33 19.77 -4.63
CA ALA A 187 13.85 18.47 -4.19
C ALA A 187 15.26 18.59 -3.56
N ARG A 188 16.08 19.53 -4.06
CA ARG A 188 17.46 19.78 -3.62
C ARG A 188 17.57 20.78 -2.47
N GLU A 189 16.50 21.49 -2.14
CA GLU A 189 16.52 22.55 -1.13
C GLU A 189 16.93 22.03 0.25
N GLY A 190 17.79 22.80 0.92
CA GLY A 190 18.29 22.50 2.27
C GLY A 190 19.39 21.46 2.34
N ASP A 191 20.06 21.14 1.22
CA ASP A 191 21.17 20.18 1.12
C ASP A 191 20.89 18.85 1.84
N PRO A 192 19.82 18.12 1.46
CA PRO A 192 19.47 16.86 2.08
C PRO A 192 20.61 15.83 1.93
N ASN A 193 20.71 14.91 2.90
CA ASN A 193 21.63 13.79 2.76
C ASN A 193 21.28 12.94 1.51
N PRO A 194 22.22 12.13 0.98
CA PRO A 194 22.01 11.41 -0.28
C PRO A 194 20.75 10.54 -0.34
N THR A 195 20.41 9.84 0.75
CA THR A 195 19.22 8.99 0.82
C THR A 195 17.93 9.82 0.77
N THR A 196 17.86 10.91 1.55
CA THR A 196 16.73 11.85 1.50
C THR A 196 16.61 12.49 0.12
N LEU A 197 17.72 12.94 -0.48
CA LEU A 197 17.72 13.52 -1.82
C LEU A 197 17.18 12.53 -2.85
N ALA A 198 17.65 11.28 -2.82
CA ALA A 198 17.20 10.25 -3.76
C ALA A 198 15.70 9.96 -3.63
N GLY A 199 15.16 9.91 -2.40
CA GLY A 199 13.71 9.79 -2.20
C GLY A 199 12.91 10.98 -2.72
N ARG A 200 13.39 12.22 -2.53
CA ARG A 200 12.74 13.42 -3.08
C ARG A 200 12.80 13.44 -4.61
N MET A 201 13.95 13.06 -5.17
CA MET A 201 14.15 12.98 -6.63
C MET A 201 13.27 11.89 -7.25
N PHE A 202 13.04 10.76 -6.58
CA PHE A 202 12.09 9.75 -7.05
C PHE A 202 10.70 10.34 -7.29
N TYR A 203 10.13 11.05 -6.31
CA TYR A 203 8.81 11.69 -6.49
C TYR A 203 8.85 12.84 -7.51
N ALA A 204 9.94 13.60 -7.57
CA ALA A 204 10.13 14.61 -8.62
C ALA A 204 10.07 13.98 -10.01
N ASP A 205 10.91 12.97 -10.27
CA ASP A 205 11.01 12.28 -11.54
C ASP A 205 9.72 11.56 -11.90
N LEU A 206 9.06 10.89 -10.94
CA LEU A 206 7.78 10.24 -11.19
C LEU A 206 6.74 11.24 -11.73
N TYR A 207 6.53 12.35 -11.02
CA TYR A 207 5.47 13.29 -11.38
C TYR A 207 5.84 14.20 -12.56
N LEU A 208 7.12 14.52 -12.77
CA LEU A 208 7.58 15.18 -13.99
C LEU A 208 7.36 14.28 -15.21
N GLY A 209 7.64 12.99 -15.08
CA GLY A 209 7.45 12.02 -16.16
C GLY A 209 5.99 11.88 -16.57
N ILE A 210 5.10 11.67 -15.60
CA ILE A 210 3.66 11.53 -15.86
C ILE A 210 3.07 12.84 -16.40
N TYR A 211 3.45 14.00 -15.84
CA TYR A 211 2.99 15.30 -16.34
C TYR A 211 3.43 15.57 -17.79
N ALA A 212 4.69 15.25 -18.11
CA ALA A 212 5.22 15.37 -19.45
C ALA A 212 4.45 14.48 -20.45
N GLU A 213 4.09 13.26 -20.06
CA GLU A 213 3.25 12.39 -20.91
C GLU A 213 1.87 13.03 -21.15
N ALA A 214 1.23 13.53 -20.09
CA ALA A 214 -0.10 14.15 -20.16
C ALA A 214 -0.11 15.45 -20.99
N THR A 215 1.02 16.14 -21.10
CA THR A 215 1.17 17.40 -21.85
C THR A 215 1.82 17.24 -23.23
N GLY A 216 2.21 16.02 -23.62
CA GLY A 216 2.70 15.68 -24.95
C GLY A 216 4.22 15.70 -25.14
N ASP A 217 5.01 15.94 -24.09
CA ASP A 217 6.47 15.82 -24.14
C ASP A 217 6.91 14.38 -23.84
N THR A 218 6.85 13.54 -24.87
CA THR A 218 7.16 12.10 -24.76
C THR A 218 8.62 11.83 -24.40
N GLU A 219 9.56 12.69 -24.82
CA GLU A 219 10.98 12.49 -24.54
C GLU A 219 11.31 12.82 -23.09
N ALA A 220 10.78 13.93 -22.56
CA ALA A 220 10.88 14.23 -21.15
C ALA A 220 10.18 13.17 -20.29
N ALA A 221 9.00 12.70 -20.71
CA ALA A 221 8.26 11.64 -20.02
C ALA A 221 9.11 10.38 -19.85
N LYS A 222 9.66 9.85 -20.94
CA LYS A 222 10.53 8.66 -20.91
C LYS A 222 11.77 8.88 -20.04
N LYS A 223 12.43 10.04 -20.14
CA LYS A 223 13.62 10.35 -19.35
C LYS A 223 13.33 10.27 -17.85
N HIS A 224 12.27 10.95 -17.41
CA HIS A 224 11.93 11.05 -15.99
C HIS A 224 11.36 9.75 -15.44
N ILE A 225 10.47 9.05 -16.18
CA ILE A 225 9.94 7.75 -15.75
C ILE A 225 11.04 6.71 -15.60
N ARG A 226 12.02 6.66 -16.54
CA ARG A 226 13.20 5.77 -16.40
C ARG A 226 14.02 6.07 -15.14
N ALA A 227 14.19 7.34 -14.82
CA ALA A 227 14.92 7.74 -13.62
C ALA A 227 14.18 7.31 -12.34
N ALA A 228 12.85 7.46 -12.30
CA ALA A 228 12.02 7.01 -11.20
C ALA A 228 12.00 5.47 -11.05
N ALA A 229 11.86 4.74 -12.16
CA ALA A 229 11.84 3.27 -12.17
C ALA A 229 13.18 2.65 -11.73
N ALA A 230 14.30 3.34 -11.98
CA ALA A 230 15.63 2.90 -11.55
C ALA A 230 15.90 3.06 -10.04
N ALA A 231 14.97 3.64 -9.27
CA ALA A 231 15.08 3.74 -7.81
C ALA A 231 15.01 2.36 -7.14
N ASP A 232 15.60 2.25 -5.94
CA ASP A 232 15.52 1.03 -5.12
C ASP A 232 14.68 1.30 -3.87
N PRO A 233 13.43 0.81 -3.80
CA PRO A 233 12.54 1.03 -2.65
C PRO A 233 13.02 0.31 -1.38
N SER A 234 13.97 -0.63 -1.46
CA SER A 234 14.56 -1.26 -0.27
C SER A 234 15.60 -0.37 0.42
N GLN A 235 16.13 0.63 -0.29
CA GLN A 235 17.18 1.53 0.19
C GLN A 235 16.70 2.97 0.39
N LEU A 236 15.55 3.32 -0.20
CA LEU A 236 15.03 4.68 -0.24
C LEU A 236 13.72 4.81 0.53
N PRO A 237 13.46 5.99 1.15
CA PRO A 237 12.21 6.25 1.85
C PRO A 237 11.07 6.58 0.85
N ILE A 238 10.71 5.62 0.02
CA ILE A 238 9.69 5.76 -1.04
C ILE A 238 8.62 4.66 -0.91
N SER A 239 7.43 4.92 -1.45
CA SER A 239 6.36 3.92 -1.50
C SER A 239 6.71 2.83 -2.50
N GLY A 240 6.60 1.56 -2.09
CA GLY A 240 6.79 0.41 -2.98
C GLY A 240 5.80 0.42 -4.15
N TYR A 241 4.51 0.67 -3.86
CA TYR A 241 3.48 0.75 -4.90
C TYR A 241 3.73 1.90 -5.89
N MET A 242 4.20 3.07 -5.42
CA MET A 242 4.53 4.16 -6.36
C MET A 242 5.77 3.86 -7.19
N HIS A 243 6.72 3.06 -6.67
CA HIS A 243 7.83 2.55 -7.46
C HIS A 243 7.34 1.55 -8.52
N ASP A 244 6.43 0.65 -8.16
CA ASP A 244 5.77 -0.25 -9.12
C ASP A 244 5.05 0.52 -10.22
N VAL A 245 4.35 1.62 -9.87
CA VAL A 245 3.75 2.54 -10.85
C VAL A 245 4.80 3.05 -11.84
N ALA A 246 5.98 3.48 -11.37
CA ALA A 246 7.06 3.96 -12.25
C ALA A 246 7.56 2.85 -13.19
N VAL A 247 7.76 1.64 -12.67
CA VAL A 247 8.23 0.46 -13.45
C VAL A 247 7.20 0.04 -14.50
N VAL A 248 5.93 -0.05 -14.11
CA VAL A 248 4.83 -0.36 -15.04
C VAL A 248 4.74 0.72 -16.12
N HIS A 249 4.84 2.00 -15.74
CA HIS A 249 4.78 3.10 -16.69
C HIS A 249 5.96 3.08 -17.68
N GLU A 250 7.18 2.75 -17.21
CA GLU A 250 8.35 2.57 -18.06
C GLU A 250 8.10 1.45 -19.09
N ARG A 251 7.64 0.27 -18.63
CA ARG A 251 7.36 -0.89 -19.48
C ARG A 251 6.37 -0.56 -20.59
N LEU A 252 5.31 0.20 -20.29
CA LEU A 252 4.33 0.64 -21.28
C LEU A 252 4.93 1.55 -22.38
N PHE A 253 5.99 2.31 -22.09
CA PHE A 253 6.71 3.07 -23.13
C PHE A 253 7.53 2.17 -24.05
N GLU A 254 7.96 1.01 -23.58
CA GLU A 254 8.76 0.07 -24.36
C GLU A 254 7.88 -0.76 -25.31
N GLU A 255 6.68 -1.12 -24.86
CA GLU A 255 5.69 -1.86 -25.65
C GLU A 255 5.07 -1.05 -26.81
N LYS A 256 5.08 0.29 -26.71
CA LYS A 256 4.57 1.20 -27.74
C LYS A 256 5.57 1.49 -28.87
N LYS A 257 6.74 0.85 -28.90
CA LYS A 257 7.74 0.98 -29.98
C LYS A 257 7.33 0.22 -31.23
#